data_AF-A0A969F891-F1
#
_entry.id   AF-A0A969F891-F1
#
_cell.length_a   1.000
_cell.length_b   1.000
_cell.length_c   1.000
_cell.angle_alpha   90.00
_cell.angle_beta   90.00
_cell.angle_gamma   90.00
#
_symmetry.space_group_name_H-M   'P 1'
#
loop_
_entity.id
_entity.type
_entity.pdbx_description
1 polymer ?
#
loop_
_entity_poly.entity_id
_entity_poly.type
_entity_poly.pdbx_seq_one_letter_code
_entity_poly.pdbx_strand_id
1 'polypeptide(L)' 'MRDDGRGLPSEMIKGLGLELVETLVTDDLHGRIKFQSAASGGTEISIRLARTIESGE' A
#
# COMPACT_ATOMS: atom_id res chain seq x y z
N MET A 1 -2.93 -2.48 -6.44
CA MET A 1 -4.36 -2.13 -6.39
C MET A 1 -4.50 -0.70 -6.89
N ARG A 2 -5.54 -0.41 -7.67
CA ARG A 2 -5.79 0.93 -8.24
C ARG A 2 -7.27 1.25 -8.11
N ASP A 3 -7.56 2.51 -7.80
CA ASP A 3 -8.90 3.09 -7.89
C ASP A 3 -8.90 4.32 -8.81
N ASP A 4 -10.09 4.77 -9.18
CA ASP A 4 -10.38 5.96 -9.99
C ASP A 4 -11.01 7.10 -9.17
N GLY A 5 -10.76 7.11 -7.86
CA GLY A 5 -11.23 8.14 -6.93
C GLY A 5 -10.50 9.48 -7.10
N ARG A 6 -10.54 10.31 -6.05
CA ARG A 6 -9.91 11.65 -6.09
C ARG A 6 -8.39 11.63 -5.99
N GLY A 7 -7.79 10.47 -5.71
CA GLY A 7 -6.36 10.32 -5.52
C GLY A 7 -5.88 10.69 -4.12
N LEU A 8 -4.56 10.84 -3.98
CA LEU A 8 -3.92 11.13 -2.71
C LEU A 8 -3.93 12.63 -2.39
N PRO A 9 -4.15 13.02 -1.13
CA PRO A 9 -3.93 14.40 -0.69
C PRO A 9 -2.45 14.77 -0.77
N SER A 10 -2.15 16.07 -0.81
CA SER A 10 -0.77 16.58 -0.83
C SER A 10 0.04 16.19 0.41
N GLU A 11 -0.64 16.12 1.56
CA GLU A 11 -0.10 15.55 2.79
C GLU A 11 -0.94 14.34 3.18
N MET A 12 -0.30 13.19 3.25
CA MET A 12 -0.97 11.95 3.62
C MET A 12 -0.90 11.75 5.13
N ILE A 13 -2.05 11.84 5.79
CA ILE A 13 -2.22 11.39 7.16
C ILE A 13 -2.77 9.97 7.11
N LYS A 14 -2.07 9.02 7.74
CA LYS A 14 -2.51 7.63 7.82
C LYS A 14 -3.59 7.53 8.89
N GLY A 15 -4.76 7.02 8.51
CA GLY A 15 -5.74 6.56 9.48
C GLY A 15 -5.37 5.17 10.00
N LEU A 16 -6.02 4.74 11.08
CA LEU A 16 -5.78 3.44 11.73
C LEU A 16 -5.69 2.26 10.73
N GLY A 17 -6.57 2.21 9.73
CA GLY A 17 -6.54 1.14 8.73
C GLY A 17 -5.25 1.10 7.91
N LEU A 18 -4.69 2.27 7.55
CA LEU A 18 -3.42 2.34 6.83
C LEU A 18 -2.23 2.04 7.73
N GLU A 19 -2.29 2.43 9.01
CA GLU A 19 -1.27 2.08 10.00
C GLU A 19 -1.22 0.57 10.22
N LEU A 20 -2.37 -0.09 10.39
CA LEU A 20 -2.44 -1.54 10.54
C LEU A 20 -1.88 -2.27 9.31
N VAL A 21 -2.24 -1.83 8.10
CA VAL A 21 -1.72 -2.42 6.87
C VAL A 21 -0.22 -2.18 6.74
N GLU A 22 0.27 -1.01 7.13
CA GLU A 22 1.70 -0.72 7.10
C GLU A 22 2.46 -1.61 8.07
N THR A 23 2.05 -1.69 9.34
CA THR A 23 2.66 -2.58 10.34
C THR A 23 2.68 -4.03 9.87
N LEU A 24 1.55 -4.55 9.37
CA LEU A 24 1.49 -5.93 8.85
C LEU A 24 2.49 -6.13 7.70
N VAL A 25 2.54 -5.18 6.76
CA VAL A 25 3.43 -5.29 5.60
C VAL A 25 4.90 -5.16 5.99
N THR A 26 5.26 -4.17 6.82
CA THR A 26 6.66 -3.85 7.12
C THR A 26 7.24 -4.72 8.22
N ASP A 27 6.48 -4.98 9.27
CA ASP A 27 7.02 -5.56 10.51
C ASP A 27 6.83 -7.07 10.51
N ASP A 28 5.62 -7.54 10.19
CA ASP A 28 5.32 -8.97 10.19
C ASP A 28 5.84 -9.65 8.91
N LEU A 29 5.53 -9.04 7.75
CA LEU A 29 5.82 -9.63 6.44
C LEU A 29 7.12 -9.15 5.80
N HIS A 30 7.85 -8.24 6.47
CA HIS A 30 9.15 -7.71 6.01
C HIS A 30 9.12 -7.18 4.56
N GLY A 31 7.95 -6.68 4.16
CA GLY A 31 7.64 -6.17 2.83
C GLY A 31 7.76 -4.65 2.73
N ARG A 32 7.22 -4.10 1.64
CA ARG A 32 7.18 -2.66 1.39
C ARG A 32 5.86 -2.26 0.79
N ILE A 33 5.33 -1.12 1.23
CA ILE A 33 4.15 -0.48 0.67
C ILE A 33 4.53 0.86 0.02
N LYS A 34 3.95 1.15 -1.15
CA LYS A 34 4.12 2.43 -1.86
C LYS A 34 2.75 2.94 -2.29
N PHE A 35 2.48 4.20 -1.96
CA PHE A 35 1.30 4.94 -2.40
C PHE A 35 1.71 5.96 -3.47
N GLN A 36 0.92 6.08 -4.53
CA GLN A 36 1.12 7.08 -5.56
C GLN A 36 -0.21 7.52 -6.17
N SER A 37 -0.30 8.78 -6.59
CA SER A 37 -1.43 9.22 -7.41
C SER A 37 -1.31 8.60 -8.80
N ALA A 38 -2.38 8.00 -9.29
CA ALA A 38 -2.38 7.39 -10.62
C ALA A 38 -2.44 8.48 -11.70
N ALA A 39 -1.71 8.28 -12.80
CA ALA A 39 -1.63 9.26 -13.89
C ALA A 39 -2.99 9.53 -14.56
N SER A 40 -3.93 8.58 -14.47
CA SER A 40 -5.31 8.69 -14.96
C SER A 40 -6.27 9.36 -13.96
N GLY A 41 -5.78 9.80 -12.81
CA GLY A 41 -6.62 10.10 -11.64
C GLY A 41 -6.76 8.88 -10.72
N GLY A 42 -7.15 9.11 -9.47
CA GLY A 42 -7.25 8.07 -8.44
C GLY A 42 -5.94 7.73 -7.74
N THR A 43 -5.95 6.66 -6.95
CA THR A 43 -4.78 6.19 -6.19
C THR A 43 -4.31 4.84 -6.72
N GLU A 44 -3.00 4.64 -6.70
CA GLU A 44 -2.38 3.34 -6.90
C GLU A 44 -1.54 2.96 -5.68
N ILE A 45 -1.75 1.75 -5.19
CA ILE A 45 -1.04 1.17 -4.06
C ILE A 45 -0.32 -0.10 -4.53
N SER A 46 0.97 -0.15 -4.27
CA SER A 46 1.83 -1.30 -4.57
C SER A 46 2.39 -1.88 -3.28
N ILE A 47 2.19 -3.18 -3.07
CA ILE A 47 2.80 -3.94 -1.97
C ILE A 47 3.79 -4.92 -2.60
N ARG A 48 4.98 -5.03 -2.01
CA ARG A 48 5.99 -6.03 -2.36
C ARG A 48 6.29 -6.87 -1.13
N LEU A 49 6.09 -8.16 -1.23
CA LEU A 49 6.41 -9.13 -0.18
C LEU A 49 7.59 -10.00 -0.61
N ALA A 50 8.19 -10.72 0.34
CA ALA A 50 9.16 -11.75 0.00
C ALA A 50 8.46 -12.87 -0.78
N ARG A 51 9.13 -13.40 -1.82
CA ARG A 51 8.56 -14.44 -2.70
C ARG A 51 8.18 -15.73 -1.96
N THR A 52 8.82 -16.01 -0.83
CA THR A 52 8.50 -17.12 0.09
C THR A 52 7.12 -16.97 0.74
N ILE A 53 6.60 -15.76 0.86
CA ILE A 53 5.26 -15.48 1.39
C ILE A 53 4.22 -15.49 0.26
N GLU A 54 4.63 -15.06 -0.93
CA GLU A 54 3.77 -15.06 -2.13
C GLU A 54 3.44 -16.49 -2.62
N SER A 55 4.32 -17.44 -2.35
CA SER A 55 4.12 -18.87 -2.62
C SER A 55 3.69 -19.50 -1.29
N GLY A 56 2.39 -19.66 -1.03
CA GLY A 56 1.89 -20.19 0.24
C GLY A 56 2.29 -21.65 0.47
N GLU A 57 3.54 -21.89 0.88
CA GLU A 57 4.06 -23.16 1.41
C GLU A 57 3.98 -23.20 2.94
#